data_AF-A0A9D4Q2C7-F1
#
_entry.id   AF-A0A9D4Q2C7-F1
#
_cell.length_a   1.000
_cell.length_b   1.000
_cell.length_c   1.000
_cell.angle_alpha   90.00
_cell.angle_beta   90.00
_cell.angle_gamma   90.00
#
_symmetry.space_group_name_H-M   'P 1'
#
loop_
_entity.id
_entity.type
_entity.pdbx_description
1 polymer ?
#
loop_
_entity_poly.entity_id
_entity_poly.type
_entity_poly.pdbx_seq_one_letter_code
_entity_poly.pdbx_strand_id
1 'polypeptide(L)'
;MAGNDNEETVTTQPRSAGAKYIYVTRNPYDCCVSYYHHCKGLPWYRFTDGSFDDFVDAFVRGKVTYGDYFDHLLSWYDHRNDPNVLFLTYEDLKKDAPASVLKVADFLGAREYGEQLRTHPDALEKILNGVSLESMRKLTFTIKVSRTASPTRPGAMESTSLSDKLKNEDSSVCSSKALAAKSLLSGQLVRKGVVGDWKTQFSSEQLTWMKAWITLKTRETDVMDLWKDVDLP
;
A
#
# COMPACT_ATOMS: atom_id res chain seq x y z
N MET A 1 42.26 -12.80 15.91
CA MET A 1 40.81 -13.08 15.98
C MET A 1 40.15 -12.11 15.03
N ALA A 2 39.82 -12.55 13.82
CA ALA A 2 39.11 -11.74 12.84
C ALA A 2 37.61 -11.90 13.13
N GLY A 3 36.97 -10.82 13.56
CA GLY A 3 35.50 -10.74 13.65
C GLY A 3 34.94 -10.76 12.24
N ASN A 4 34.16 -11.78 11.95
CA ASN A 4 33.46 -11.95 10.68
C ASN A 4 32.02 -11.47 10.90
N ASP A 5 31.84 -10.15 10.96
CA ASP A 5 30.52 -9.52 11.10
C ASP A 5 29.99 -9.19 9.70
N ASN A 6 29.73 -10.24 8.90
CA ASN A 6 28.83 -10.13 7.77
C ASN A 6 27.41 -10.36 8.32
N GLU A 7 26.84 -9.30 8.89
CA GLU A 7 25.39 -9.24 9.10
C GLU A 7 24.75 -9.11 7.71
N GLU A 8 24.51 -10.25 7.06
CA GLU A 8 23.72 -10.32 5.84
C GLU A 8 22.37 -9.68 6.15
N THR A 9 22.14 -8.48 5.61
CA THR A 9 20.83 -7.83 5.65
C THR A 9 19.85 -8.78 4.97
N VAL A 10 19.08 -9.53 5.76
CA VAL A 10 18.08 -10.46 5.25
C VAL A 10 17.05 -9.66 4.48
N THR A 11 17.15 -9.64 3.15
CA THR A 11 16.18 -8.98 2.29
C THR A 11 14.87 -9.76 2.37
N THR A 12 13.88 -9.24 3.07
CA THR A 12 12.57 -9.89 3.26
C THR A 12 11.69 -9.89 2.00
N GLN A 13 12.11 -9.16 0.96
CA GLN A 13 11.38 -8.98 -0.30
C GLN A 13 11.98 -9.89 -1.39
N PRO A 14 11.24 -10.89 -1.92
CA PRO A 14 11.74 -11.73 -3.01
C PRO A 14 11.92 -10.91 -4.29
N ARG A 15 13.17 -10.83 -4.78
CA ARG A 15 13.54 -10.08 -5.99
C ARG A 15 14.25 -10.96 -7.00
N SER A 16 14.00 -10.71 -8.29
CA SER A 16 14.67 -11.36 -9.42
C SER A 16 15.16 -10.31 -10.42
N ALA A 17 16.38 -10.49 -10.92
CA ALA A 17 16.92 -9.64 -11.98
C ALA A 17 16.12 -9.77 -13.30
N GLY A 18 15.40 -10.86 -13.50
CA GLY A 18 14.57 -11.09 -14.69
C GLY A 18 13.17 -10.47 -14.62
N ALA A 19 12.79 -9.85 -13.50
CA ALA A 19 11.49 -9.22 -13.31
C ALA A 19 11.61 -7.69 -13.28
N LYS A 20 10.53 -7.01 -13.67
CA LYS A 20 10.36 -5.56 -13.51
C LYS A 20 9.45 -5.28 -12.31
N TYR A 21 9.80 -4.28 -11.52
CA TYR A 21 9.07 -3.88 -10.32
C TYR A 21 8.60 -2.43 -10.46
N ILE A 22 7.32 -2.18 -10.20
CA ILE A 22 6.78 -0.82 -10.04
C ILE A 22 6.45 -0.67 -8.57
N TYR A 23 7.22 0.14 -7.87
CA TYR A 23 7.06 0.40 -6.44
C TYR A 23 6.39 1.77 -6.26
N VAL A 24 5.27 1.80 -5.54
CA VAL A 24 4.55 3.05 -5.25
C VAL A 24 4.54 3.27 -3.75
N THR A 25 5.08 4.40 -3.32
CA THR A 25 4.96 4.88 -1.94
C THR A 25 4.07 6.10 -1.84
N ARG A 26 3.67 6.46 -0.62
CA ARG A 26 2.82 7.60 -0.30
C ARG A 26 3.20 8.15 1.05
N ASN A 27 3.05 9.45 1.28
CA ASN A 27 3.39 10.03 2.58
C ASN A 27 2.75 9.24 3.75
N PRO A 28 3.49 9.00 4.84
CA PRO A 28 3.08 8.08 5.90
C PRO A 28 1.77 8.50 6.59
N TYR A 29 1.50 9.80 6.68
CA TYR A 29 0.28 10.34 7.32
C TYR A 29 -0.98 9.99 6.53
N ASP A 30 -1.01 10.30 5.23
CA ASP A 30 -2.14 9.93 4.37
C ASP A 30 -2.23 8.41 4.18
N CYS A 31 -1.09 7.71 4.18
CA CYS A 31 -1.06 6.25 4.12
C CYS A 31 -1.80 5.66 5.33
N CYS A 32 -1.46 6.10 6.55
CA CYS A 32 -2.10 5.68 7.79
C CYS A 32 -3.63 5.93 7.76
N VAL A 33 -4.07 7.13 7.37
CA VAL A 33 -5.51 7.47 7.25
C VAL A 33 -6.22 6.60 6.22
N SER A 34 -5.61 6.43 5.06
CA SER A 34 -6.18 5.59 4.01
C SER A 34 -6.30 4.14 4.45
N TYR A 35 -5.30 3.64 5.17
CA TYR A 35 -5.25 2.26 5.63
C TYR A 35 -6.25 2.01 6.77
N TYR A 36 -6.41 2.95 7.70
CA TYR A 36 -7.47 2.91 8.72
C TYR A 36 -8.85 2.69 8.09
N HIS A 37 -9.22 3.53 7.12
CA HIS A 37 -10.53 3.40 6.47
C HIS A 37 -10.67 2.11 5.65
N HIS A 38 -9.59 1.62 5.05
CA HIS A 38 -9.58 0.34 4.35
C HIS A 38 -9.83 -0.82 5.31
N CYS A 39 -9.15 -0.86 6.46
CA CYS A 39 -9.37 -1.85 7.51
C CYS A 39 -10.77 -1.79 8.12
N LYS A 40 -11.28 -0.58 8.35
CA LYS A 40 -12.63 -0.36 8.89
C LYS A 40 -13.73 -0.79 7.91
N GLY A 41 -13.50 -0.60 6.60
CA GLY A 41 -14.46 -0.91 5.55
C GLY A 41 -14.49 -2.39 5.13
N LEU A 42 -13.55 -3.20 5.60
CA LEU A 42 -13.35 -4.58 5.15
C LEU A 42 -13.32 -5.55 6.33
N PRO A 43 -14.40 -6.31 6.57
CA PRO A 43 -14.55 -7.14 7.77
C PRO A 43 -13.43 -8.16 8.03
N TRP A 44 -12.71 -8.61 6.99
CA TRP A 44 -11.61 -9.58 7.13
C TRP A 44 -10.40 -9.05 7.91
N TYR A 45 -10.30 -7.74 8.08
CA TYR A 45 -9.30 -7.11 8.93
C TYR A 45 -9.72 -7.04 10.40
N ARG A 46 -10.97 -7.40 10.74
CA ARG A 46 -11.47 -7.43 12.13
C ARG A 46 -11.24 -6.13 12.91
N PHE A 47 -11.31 -4.99 12.21
CA PHE A 47 -11.08 -3.65 12.75
C PHE A 47 -12.30 -2.72 12.54
N THR A 48 -13.49 -3.28 12.33
CA THR A 48 -14.71 -2.52 12.03
C THR A 48 -15.08 -1.54 13.14
N ASP A 49 -14.88 -1.93 14.39
CA ASP A 49 -15.25 -1.15 15.58
C ASP A 49 -14.07 -0.36 16.18
N GLY A 50 -12.89 -0.44 15.56
CA GLY A 50 -11.69 0.27 16.02
C GLY A 50 -11.78 1.78 15.79
N SER A 51 -11.19 2.55 16.71
CA SER A 51 -11.02 3.99 16.57
C SER A 51 -9.83 4.33 15.69
N PHE A 52 -9.70 5.60 15.31
CA PHE A 52 -8.50 6.04 14.60
C PHE A 52 -7.27 6.01 15.52
N ASP A 53 -7.46 6.31 16.81
CA ASP A 53 -6.40 6.27 17.83
C ASP A 53 -5.79 4.88 17.98
N ASP A 54 -6.64 3.85 18.06
CA ASP A 54 -6.20 2.44 18.10
C ASP A 54 -5.38 2.09 16.85
N PHE A 55 -5.76 2.65 15.70
CA PHE A 55 -5.09 2.38 14.44
C PHE A 55 -3.73 3.08 14.34
N VAL A 56 -3.63 4.34 14.78
CA VAL A 56 -2.35 5.08 14.78
C VAL A 56 -1.34 4.38 15.69
N ASP A 57 -1.75 3.94 16.89
CA ASP A 57 -0.87 3.16 17.77
C ASP A 57 -0.41 1.85 17.11
N ALA A 58 -1.35 1.09 16.53
CA ALA A 58 -1.01 -0.14 15.81
C ALA A 58 -0.07 0.11 14.62
N PHE A 59 -0.30 1.17 13.84
CA PHE A 59 0.48 1.52 12.66
C PHE A 59 1.93 1.90 13.03
N VAL A 60 2.09 2.77 14.03
CA VAL A 60 3.41 3.20 14.55
C VAL A 60 4.19 2.03 15.15
N ARG A 61 3.51 1.07 15.77
CA ARG A 61 4.15 -0.15 16.31
C ARG A 61 4.38 -1.24 15.26
N GLY A 62 4.00 -1.02 14.01
CA GLY A 62 4.04 -2.06 12.98
C GLY A 62 3.12 -3.25 13.24
N LYS A 63 2.13 -3.10 14.13
CA LYS A 63 1.15 -4.15 14.51
C LYS A 63 -0.06 -4.20 13.58
N VAL A 64 0.10 -3.80 12.32
CA VAL A 64 -0.90 -3.85 11.25
C VAL A 64 -0.56 -4.97 10.25
N THR A 65 -1.46 -5.27 9.31
CA THR A 65 -1.13 -6.23 8.23
C THR A 65 0.05 -5.68 7.43
N TYR A 66 0.99 -6.56 7.07
CA TYR A 66 2.24 -6.24 6.36
C TYR A 66 3.33 -5.53 7.19
N GLY A 67 3.10 -5.29 8.48
CA GLY A 67 4.16 -4.84 9.40
C GLY A 67 4.39 -3.33 9.41
N ASP A 68 5.61 -2.94 9.76
CA ASP A 68 6.04 -1.54 9.84
C ASP A 68 6.20 -0.93 8.43
N TYR A 69 5.64 0.27 8.27
CA TYR A 69 5.63 0.98 6.99
C TYR A 69 7.06 1.35 6.51
N PHE A 70 7.94 1.79 7.41
CA PHE A 70 9.29 2.18 7.01
C PHE A 70 10.19 0.98 6.78
N ASP A 71 10.01 -0.14 7.48
CA ASP A 71 10.72 -1.37 7.15
C ASP A 71 10.40 -1.80 5.70
N HIS A 72 9.13 -1.70 5.30
CA HIS A 72 8.74 -1.96 3.92
C HIS A 72 9.32 -0.92 2.94
N LEU A 73 9.20 0.38 3.24
CA LEU A 73 9.67 1.45 2.36
C LEU A 73 11.19 1.42 2.16
N LEU A 74 11.95 1.33 3.25
CA LEU A 74 13.41 1.34 3.22
C LEU A 74 13.95 0.12 2.50
N SER A 75 13.30 -1.05 2.61
CA SER A 75 13.70 -2.25 1.86
C SER A 75 13.71 -2.10 0.34
N TRP A 76 12.92 -1.15 -0.21
CA TRP A 76 12.90 -0.82 -1.63
C TRP A 76 13.61 0.48 -1.97
N TYR A 77 13.81 1.34 -0.97
CA TYR A 77 14.39 2.66 -1.18
C TYR A 77 15.82 2.59 -1.71
N ASP A 78 16.64 1.65 -1.22
CA ASP A 78 18.01 1.47 -1.72
C ASP A 78 18.05 0.96 -3.18
N HIS A 79 16.98 0.30 -3.62
CA HIS A 79 16.82 -0.20 -4.99
C HIS A 79 16.10 0.77 -5.93
N ARG A 80 15.74 1.97 -5.47
CA ARG A 80 14.94 2.93 -6.25
C ARG A 80 15.55 3.33 -7.59
N ASN A 81 16.87 3.18 -7.72
CA ASN A 81 17.64 3.49 -8.93
C ASN A 81 18.06 2.24 -9.72
N ASP A 82 17.65 1.03 -9.30
CA ASP A 82 17.92 -0.19 -10.05
C ASP A 82 17.19 -0.13 -11.41
N PRO A 83 17.81 -0.61 -12.51
CA PRO A 83 17.24 -0.48 -13.85
C PRO A 83 15.92 -1.25 -14.04
N ASN A 84 15.64 -2.22 -13.17
CA ASN A 84 14.40 -3.00 -13.19
C ASN A 84 13.40 -2.57 -12.10
N VAL A 85 13.57 -1.38 -11.50
CA VAL A 85 12.66 -0.80 -10.52
C VAL A 85 12.20 0.59 -10.98
N LEU A 86 10.89 0.77 -11.11
CA LEU A 86 10.27 2.08 -11.26
C LEU A 86 9.70 2.51 -9.91
N PHE A 87 10.37 3.46 -9.27
CA PHE A 87 9.96 4.00 -7.98
C PHE A 87 9.11 5.26 -8.17
N LEU A 88 7.90 5.29 -7.62
CA LEU A 88 6.93 6.37 -7.77
C LEU A 88 6.36 6.78 -6.41
N THR A 89 5.98 8.06 -6.31
CA THR A 89 5.16 8.55 -5.19
C THR A 89 3.71 8.72 -5.65
N TYR A 90 2.76 8.43 -4.77
CA TYR A 90 1.34 8.68 -5.02
C TYR A 90 1.08 10.16 -5.29
N GLU A 91 1.85 11.04 -4.66
CA GLU A 91 1.81 12.49 -4.85
C GLU A 91 2.14 12.87 -6.30
N ASP A 92 3.17 12.29 -6.90
CA ASP A 92 3.50 12.48 -8.31
C ASP A 92 2.40 11.95 -9.24
N LEU A 93 1.85 10.77 -8.93
CA LEU A 93 0.72 10.20 -9.67
C LEU A 93 -0.49 11.14 -9.68
N LYS A 94 -0.71 11.84 -8.56
CA LYS A 94 -1.80 12.79 -8.39
C LYS A 94 -1.53 14.15 -9.02
N LYS A 95 -0.27 14.59 -9.03
CA LYS A 95 0.15 15.88 -9.57
C LYS A 95 0.10 15.89 -11.10
N ASP A 96 0.60 14.83 -11.74
CA ASP A 96 0.63 14.71 -13.20
C ASP A 96 0.41 13.24 -13.62
N ALA A 97 -0.86 12.89 -13.82
CA ALA A 97 -1.26 11.56 -14.25
C ALA A 97 -0.76 11.21 -15.67
N PRO A 98 -0.87 12.10 -16.69
CA PRO A 98 -0.28 11.86 -18.01
C PRO A 98 1.20 11.53 -17.96
N ALA A 99 2.02 12.34 -17.29
CA ALA A 99 3.45 12.08 -17.17
C ALA A 99 3.73 10.75 -16.46
N SER A 100 2.95 10.41 -15.44
CA SER A 100 3.08 9.15 -14.71
C SER A 100 2.74 7.93 -15.57
N VAL A 101 1.68 8.01 -16.37
CA VAL A 101 1.31 6.95 -17.34
C VAL A 101 2.44 6.74 -18.36
N LEU A 102 3.01 7.84 -18.88
CA LEU A 102 4.13 7.75 -19.82
C LEU A 102 5.39 7.15 -19.18
N LYS A 103 5.72 7.52 -17.94
CA LYS A 103 6.83 6.90 -17.18
C LYS A 103 6.66 5.40 -17.03
N VAL A 104 5.44 4.94 -16.68
CA VAL A 104 5.13 3.51 -16.57
C VAL A 104 5.24 2.83 -17.94
N ALA A 105 4.72 3.45 -19.00
CA ALA A 105 4.80 2.92 -20.35
C ALA A 105 6.26 2.76 -20.82
N ASP A 106 7.10 3.77 -20.62
CA ASP A 106 8.52 3.72 -20.97
C ASP A 106 9.26 2.62 -20.22
N PHE A 107 8.98 2.50 -18.93
CA PHE A 107 9.58 1.47 -18.09
C PHE A 107 9.18 0.05 -18.53
N LEU A 108 7.93 -0.15 -18.94
CA LEU A 108 7.46 -1.42 -19.49
C LEU A 108 8.07 -1.71 -20.86
N GLY A 109 8.21 -0.69 -21.72
CA GLY A 109 8.81 -0.75 -23.05
C GLY A 109 8.71 0.60 -23.76
N ALA A 110 9.84 1.28 -23.92
CA ALA A 110 9.89 2.62 -24.49
C ALA A 110 9.38 2.69 -25.93
N ARG A 111 9.66 1.70 -26.77
CA ARG A 111 9.18 1.66 -28.17
C ARG A 111 7.78 1.07 -28.26
N GLU A 112 7.54 0.01 -27.50
CA GLU A 112 6.31 -0.78 -27.56
C GLU A 112 5.12 -0.05 -26.95
N TYR A 113 5.34 0.73 -25.89
CA TYR A 113 4.27 1.42 -25.17
C TYR A 113 4.52 2.92 -25.11
N GLY A 114 5.73 3.34 -24.74
CA GLY A 114 6.08 4.75 -24.54
C GLY A 114 5.88 5.61 -25.79
N GLU A 115 6.52 5.26 -26.90
CA GLU A 115 6.39 5.94 -28.19
C GLU A 115 4.96 5.86 -28.71
N GLN A 116 4.32 4.68 -28.61
CA GLN A 116 2.94 4.51 -29.06
C GLN A 116 1.96 5.46 -28.35
N LEU A 117 2.08 5.64 -27.03
CA LEU A 117 1.21 6.55 -26.28
C LEU A 117 1.50 8.02 -26.58
N ARG A 118 2.72 8.37 -27.02
CA ARG A 118 3.05 9.74 -27.45
C ARG A 118 2.54 10.04 -28.87
N THR A 119 2.51 9.04 -29.75
CA THR A 119 2.03 9.22 -31.13
C THR A 119 0.52 9.05 -31.28
N HIS A 120 -0.13 8.37 -30.33
CA HIS A 120 -1.59 8.11 -30.33
C HIS A 120 -2.23 8.74 -29.08
N PRO A 121 -2.56 10.05 -29.11
CA PRO A 121 -3.08 10.76 -27.95
C PRO A 121 -4.45 10.24 -27.49
N ASP A 122 -5.24 9.66 -28.40
CA ASP A 122 -6.52 9.00 -28.10
C ASP A 122 -6.35 7.77 -27.21
N ALA A 123 -5.29 6.98 -27.42
CA ALA A 123 -4.95 5.85 -26.58
C ALA A 123 -4.55 6.30 -25.17
N LEU A 124 -3.75 7.37 -25.06
CA LEU A 124 -3.38 7.96 -23.77
C LEU A 124 -4.63 8.50 -23.05
N GLU A 125 -5.49 9.24 -23.73
CA GLU A 125 -6.74 9.76 -23.16
C GLU A 125 -7.64 8.64 -22.65
N LYS A 126 -7.78 7.55 -23.42
CA LYS A 126 -8.56 6.38 -22.99
C LYS A 126 -8.01 5.76 -21.71
N ILE A 127 -6.69 5.66 -21.56
CA ILE A 127 -6.05 5.18 -20.33
C ILE A 127 -6.33 6.14 -19.18
N LEU A 128 -6.13 7.45 -19.39
CA LEU A 128 -6.36 8.48 -18.37
C LEU A 128 -7.81 8.46 -17.86
N ASN A 129 -8.77 8.32 -18.77
CA ASN A 129 -10.17 8.16 -18.42
C ASN A 129 -10.42 6.88 -17.61
N GLY A 130 -9.77 5.77 -17.97
CA GLY A 130 -9.84 4.50 -17.25
C GLY A 130 -9.27 4.53 -15.83
N VAL A 131 -8.15 5.25 -15.62
CA VAL A 131 -7.50 5.38 -14.30
C VAL A 131 -8.03 6.55 -13.46
N SER A 132 -8.98 7.32 -13.99
CA SER A 132 -9.61 8.41 -13.25
C SER A 132 -10.29 7.91 -11.97
N LEU A 133 -10.37 8.77 -10.96
CA LEU A 133 -11.00 8.42 -9.68
C LEU A 133 -12.47 8.01 -9.86
N GLU A 134 -13.18 8.66 -10.78
CA GLU A 134 -14.58 8.33 -11.05
C GLU A 134 -14.72 6.93 -11.65
N SER A 135 -13.93 6.60 -12.68
CA SER A 135 -13.90 5.27 -13.30
C SER A 135 -13.52 4.19 -12.28
N MET A 136 -12.49 4.43 -11.47
CA MET A 136 -12.03 3.48 -10.45
C MET A 136 -13.06 3.26 -9.33
N ARG A 137 -13.82 4.28 -8.94
CA ARG A 137 -14.95 4.14 -8.01
C ARG A 137 -16.05 3.24 -8.59
N LYS A 138 -16.41 3.45 -9.87
CA LYS A 138 -17.41 2.63 -10.58
C LYS A 138 -16.97 1.17 -10.68
N LEU A 139 -15.71 0.91 -11.06
CA LEU A 139 -15.16 -0.45 -11.17
C LEU A 139 -15.14 -1.20 -9.84
N THR A 140 -14.77 -0.50 -8.75
CA THR A 140 -14.82 -1.05 -7.39
C THR A 140 -16.24 -1.51 -7.03
N PHE A 141 -17.25 -0.71 -7.39
CA PHE A 141 -18.65 -1.07 -7.17
C PHE A 141 -19.04 -2.33 -7.96
N THR A 142 -18.67 -2.43 -9.23
CA THR A 142 -19.01 -3.58 -10.08
C THR A 142 -18.36 -4.89 -9.59
N ILE A 143 -17.08 -4.86 -9.21
CA ILE A 143 -16.37 -6.05 -8.68
C ILE A 143 -17.05 -6.57 -7.40
N LYS A 144 -17.58 -5.68 -6.56
CA LYS A 144 -18.37 -6.09 -5.38
C LYS A 144 -19.64 -6.85 -5.77
N VAL A 145 -20.41 -6.33 -6.74
CA VAL A 145 -21.67 -6.93 -7.19
C VAL A 145 -21.44 -8.32 -7.81
N SER A 146 -20.40 -8.47 -8.64
CA SER A 146 -20.11 -9.76 -9.30
C SER A 146 -19.63 -10.84 -8.32
N ARG A 147 -18.87 -10.49 -7.27
CA ARG A 147 -18.40 -11.47 -6.26
C ARG A 147 -19.49 -11.88 -5.28
N THR A 148 -20.53 -11.07 -5.09
CA THR A 148 -21.73 -11.45 -4.31
C THR A 148 -22.68 -12.38 -5.07
N ALA A 149 -22.53 -12.50 -6.40
CA ALA A 149 -23.43 -13.26 -7.26
C ALA A 149 -22.91 -14.66 -7.67
N SER A 150 -21.74 -15.10 -7.20
CA SER A 150 -21.22 -16.44 -7.54
C SER A 150 -21.93 -17.54 -6.73
N PRO A 151 -22.51 -18.58 -7.38
CA PRO A 151 -23.06 -19.73 -6.68
C PRO A 151 -21.93 -20.53 -6.03
N THR A 152 -22.14 -20.95 -4.78
CA THR A 152 -21.26 -21.90 -4.08
C THR A 152 -21.09 -23.18 -4.90
N ARG A 153 -19.85 -23.51 -5.28
CA ARG A 153 -19.50 -24.86 -5.74
C ARG A 153 -19.57 -25.82 -4.54
N PRO A 154 -20.37 -26.90 -4.59
CA PRO A 154 -20.35 -27.93 -3.56
C PRO A 154 -19.14 -28.85 -3.78
N GLY A 155 -18.31 -29.04 -2.75
CA GLY A 155 -17.29 -30.09 -2.73
C GLY A 155 -15.83 -29.62 -2.58
N ALA A 156 -15.47 -29.00 -1.46
CA ALA A 156 -14.09 -29.00 -0.99
C ALA A 156 -14.04 -29.60 0.41
N MET A 157 -13.45 -30.79 0.50
CA MET A 157 -13.27 -31.61 1.69
C MET A 157 -12.56 -30.85 2.83
N GLU A 158 -13.05 -31.07 4.04
CA GLU A 158 -12.33 -30.83 5.28
C GLU A 158 -11.05 -31.67 5.31
N SER A 159 -9.91 -31.05 5.63
CA SER A 159 -8.76 -31.74 6.21
C SER A 159 -8.41 -31.11 7.56
N THR A 160 -8.98 -31.72 8.59
CA THR A 160 -8.46 -31.97 9.93
C THR A 160 -7.15 -31.29 10.37
N SER A 161 -7.31 -30.44 11.39
CA SER A 161 -6.42 -30.05 12.49
C SER A 161 -4.90 -30.31 12.42
N LEU A 162 -4.14 -29.22 12.48
CA LEU A 162 -2.90 -29.13 13.28
C LEU A 162 -2.91 -27.81 14.06
N SER A 163 -3.96 -27.60 14.83
CA SER A 163 -4.06 -26.52 15.81
C SER A 163 -3.59 -27.08 17.15
N ASP A 164 -2.29 -26.98 17.44
CA ASP A 164 -1.75 -26.94 18.81
C ASP A 164 -0.24 -26.68 18.74
N LYS A 165 0.10 -25.39 18.71
CA LYS A 165 1.33 -24.76 19.23
C LYS A 165 1.51 -23.40 18.56
N LEU A 166 1.01 -22.36 19.23
CA LEU A 166 1.50 -20.98 19.27
C LEU A 166 0.43 -20.16 20.02
N LYS A 167 0.24 -20.48 21.30
CA LYS A 167 -0.20 -19.48 22.28
C LYS A 167 1.07 -18.80 22.73
N ASN A 168 1.38 -17.66 22.13
CA ASN A 168 2.19 -16.62 22.74
C ASN A 168 1.69 -15.27 22.23
N GLU A 169 1.57 -14.36 23.18
CA GLU A 169 0.98 -13.03 23.03
C GLU A 169 1.79 -12.16 22.07
N ASP A 170 1.18 -11.80 20.96
CA ASP A 170 1.41 -10.53 20.28
C ASP A 170 0.19 -10.25 19.40
N SER A 171 -0.77 -9.51 19.94
CA SER A 171 -2.01 -9.18 19.25
C SER A 171 -1.73 -8.19 18.12
N SER A 172 -1.48 -8.68 16.90
CA SER A 172 -1.59 -7.86 15.69
C SER A 172 -3.04 -7.39 15.57
N VAL A 173 -3.25 -6.08 15.66
CA VAL A 173 -4.53 -5.47 15.36
C VAL A 173 -4.61 -5.47 13.84
N CYS A 174 -5.54 -6.22 13.23
CA CYS A 174 -5.63 -6.45 11.78
C CYS A 174 -4.95 -7.75 11.25
N SER A 175 -5.32 -8.91 11.80
CA SER A 175 -4.88 -10.22 11.28
C SER A 175 -5.79 -10.72 10.14
N SER A 176 -5.26 -10.89 8.94
CA SER A 176 -5.98 -11.56 7.85
C SER A 176 -5.97 -13.08 8.03
N LYS A 177 -7.00 -13.65 8.68
CA LYS A 177 -7.30 -15.09 8.57
C LYS A 177 -8.36 -15.31 7.49
N ALA A 178 -8.20 -16.37 6.70
CA ALA A 178 -9.16 -16.76 5.67
C ALA A 178 -10.51 -17.14 6.34
N LEU A 179 -11.47 -16.22 6.32
CA LEU A 179 -12.85 -16.51 6.68
C LEU A 179 -13.64 -16.79 5.40
N ALA A 180 -14.46 -17.85 5.45
CA ALA A 180 -15.33 -18.25 4.35
C ALA A 180 -16.13 -17.05 3.82
N ALA A 181 -16.02 -16.84 2.51
CA ALA A 181 -16.65 -15.77 1.76
C ALA A 181 -18.17 -15.78 1.97
N LYS A 182 -18.69 -14.87 2.80
CA LYS A 182 -20.13 -14.50 2.80
C LYS A 182 -20.51 -13.21 3.54
N SER A 183 -19.56 -12.37 3.99
CA SER A 183 -19.91 -11.17 4.78
C SER A 183 -19.66 -9.84 4.04
N LEU A 184 -20.76 -9.12 3.83
CA LEU A 184 -20.97 -7.73 3.38
C LEU A 184 -19.71 -6.84 3.21
N LEU A 185 -19.35 -6.58 1.95
CA LEU A 185 -18.35 -5.58 1.52
C LEU A 185 -18.95 -4.15 1.55
N SER A 186 -19.20 -3.59 2.74
CA SER A 186 -19.72 -2.23 2.86
C SER A 186 -18.69 -1.12 2.54
N GLY A 187 -17.37 -1.37 2.66
CA GLY A 187 -16.33 -0.35 2.47
C GLY A 187 -15.98 -0.02 1.02
N GLN A 188 -16.02 1.26 0.62
CA GLN A 188 -15.58 1.73 -0.70
C GLN A 188 -14.04 1.76 -0.78
N LEU A 189 -13.43 0.90 -1.61
CA LEU A 189 -11.96 0.83 -1.78
C LEU A 189 -11.36 2.18 -2.22
N VAL A 190 -11.98 2.82 -3.22
CA VAL A 190 -11.56 4.14 -3.71
C VAL A 190 -12.29 5.24 -2.95
N ARG A 191 -11.68 5.73 -1.88
CA ARG A 191 -12.28 6.72 -0.95
C ARG A 191 -12.25 8.15 -1.50
N LYS A 192 -11.28 8.98 -1.11
CA LYS A 192 -11.19 10.40 -1.48
C LYS A 192 -10.27 10.65 -2.68
N GLY A 193 -9.13 9.96 -2.76
CA GLY A 193 -8.18 10.13 -3.85
C GLY A 193 -7.40 11.45 -3.83
N VAL A 194 -7.19 12.03 -2.64
CA VAL A 194 -6.54 13.33 -2.42
C VAL A 194 -5.24 13.19 -1.63
N VAL A 195 -4.35 14.17 -1.74
CA VAL A 195 -3.14 14.33 -0.92
C VAL A 195 -3.44 15.37 0.17
N GLY A 196 -3.02 15.11 1.40
CA GLY A 196 -3.23 16.01 2.54
C GLY A 196 -4.53 15.79 3.32
N ASP A 197 -5.22 14.66 3.13
CA ASP A 197 -6.45 14.38 3.90
C ASP A 197 -6.15 14.24 5.40
N TRP A 198 -4.94 13.80 5.73
CA TRP A 198 -4.44 13.63 7.09
C TRP A 198 -4.58 14.88 7.97
N LYS A 199 -4.52 16.09 7.39
CA LYS A 199 -4.61 17.36 8.11
C LYS A 199 -5.89 17.51 8.94
N THR A 200 -6.95 16.80 8.54
CA THR A 200 -8.28 16.85 9.20
C THR A 200 -8.55 15.64 10.09
N GLN A 201 -7.63 14.68 10.16
CA GLN A 201 -7.86 13.38 10.80
C GLN A 201 -7.06 13.21 12.08
N PHE A 202 -5.83 13.73 12.13
CA PHE A 202 -4.96 13.58 13.29
C PHE A 202 -5.23 14.64 14.36
N SER A 203 -5.21 14.20 15.62
CA SER A 203 -5.07 15.09 16.78
C SER A 203 -3.61 15.56 16.94
N SER A 204 -3.39 16.64 17.69
CA SER A 204 -2.04 17.15 17.98
C SER A 204 -1.15 16.14 18.71
N GLU A 205 -1.75 15.31 19.59
CA GLU A 205 -1.05 14.25 20.29
C GLU A 205 -0.59 13.14 19.33
N GLN A 206 -1.48 12.69 18.44
CA GLN A 206 -1.15 11.69 17.44
C GLN A 206 -0.06 12.19 16.49
N LEU A 207 -0.12 13.45 16.06
CA LEU A 207 0.95 14.04 15.24
C LEU A 207 2.30 14.01 15.94
N THR A 208 2.32 14.23 17.26
CA THR A 208 3.55 14.19 18.05
C THR A 208 4.17 12.80 18.02
N TRP A 209 3.38 11.75 18.26
CA TRP A 209 3.86 10.36 18.20
C TRP A 209 4.29 9.97 16.79
N MET A 210 3.51 10.36 15.78
CA MET A 210 3.80 10.07 14.39
C MET A 210 5.13 10.68 13.94
N LYS A 211 5.39 11.94 14.32
CA LYS A 211 6.67 12.63 14.06
C LYS A 211 7.84 11.96 14.76
N ALA A 212 7.69 11.60 16.02
CA ALA A 212 8.74 10.93 16.78
C ALA A 212 9.08 9.57 16.15
N TRP A 213 8.08 8.80 15.75
CA TRP A 213 8.26 7.53 15.04
C TRP A 213 8.94 7.71 13.68
N ILE A 214 8.46 8.64 12.83
CA ILE A 214 9.09 8.94 11.53
C ILE A 214 10.56 9.32 11.74
N THR A 215 10.83 10.28 12.63
CA THR A 215 12.21 10.74 12.93
C THR A 215 13.09 9.57 13.35
N LEU A 216 12.59 8.69 14.22
CA LEU A 216 13.34 7.52 14.68
C LEU A 216 13.64 6.55 13.54
N LYS A 217 12.65 6.23 12.70
CA LYS A 217 12.75 5.23 11.63
C LYS A 217 13.56 5.73 10.42
N THR A 218 13.67 7.04 10.23
CA THR A 218 14.35 7.63 9.05
C THR A 218 15.61 8.40 9.40
N ARG A 219 16.10 8.36 10.65
CA ARG A 219 17.23 9.19 11.13
C ARG A 219 18.54 9.05 10.34
N GLU A 220 18.73 7.92 9.65
CA GLU A 220 19.95 7.58 8.91
C GLU A 220 19.73 7.63 7.39
N THR A 221 18.59 8.15 6.92
CA THR A 221 18.24 8.16 5.49
C THR A 221 17.64 9.49 5.05
N ASP A 222 17.71 9.74 3.74
CA ASP A 222 17.06 10.86 3.05
C ASP A 222 15.65 10.48 2.54
N VAL A 223 15.05 9.39 3.04
CA VAL A 223 13.77 8.87 2.51
C VAL A 223 12.63 9.88 2.60
N MET A 224 12.66 10.77 3.60
CA MET A 224 11.63 11.80 3.76
C MET A 224 11.73 12.92 2.72
N ASP A 225 12.85 13.04 2.00
CA ASP A 225 13.00 14.00 0.89
C ASP A 225 12.07 13.68 -0.29
N LEU A 226 11.55 12.45 -0.35
CA LEU A 226 10.48 12.07 -1.29
C LEU A 226 9.24 12.99 -1.18
N TRP A 227 9.04 13.62 -0.02
CA TRP A 227 7.89 14.50 0.23
C TRP A 227 8.29 15.91 0.67
N LYS A 228 9.50 16.37 0.35
CA LYS A 228 9.96 17.73 0.70
C LYS A 228 9.09 18.86 0.15
N ASP A 229 8.44 18.61 -0.99
CA ASP A 229 7.54 19.57 -1.66
C ASP A 229 6.07 19.40 -1.21
N VAL A 230 5.83 18.51 -0.26
CA VAL A 230 4.52 18.29 0.38
C VAL A 230 4.56 18.96 1.73
N ASP A 231 3.51 19.71 2.06
CA ASP A 231 3.33 20.37 3.35
C ASP A 231 3.01 19.33 4.44
N LEU A 232 4.01 18.56 4.83
CA LEU A 232 4.01 17.61 5.95
C LEU A 232 4.34 18.34 7.26
N PRO A 233 3.81 17.89 8.40
CA PRO A 233 3.89 18.61 9.66
C PRO A 233 5.25 18.49 10.33
#